data_AF-A0A5N4E9A3-F1
#
_entry.id   AF-A0A5N4E9A3-F1
#
_cell.length_a   1.000
_cell.length_b   1.000
_cell.length_c   1.000
_cell.angle_alpha   90.00
_cell.angle_beta   90.00
_cell.angle_gamma   90.00
#
_symmetry.space_group_name_H-M   'P 1'
#
loop_
_entity.id
_entity.type
_entity.pdbx_description
1 polymer ?
#
loop_
_entity_poly.entity_id
_entity_poly.type
_entity_poly.pdbx_seq_one_letter_code
_entity_poly.pdbx_strand_id
1 'polypeptide(L)'
;MYPPPATSTVQLSSDPEKKKVDLICDTMRAAMENINPHRYCLSILTSHVKKTTPELEIVLQKVHELQDVNELYDHSLGTYDFDLVLMVAEKSQKDPKEYLPFLNTLKKMETNYQRFTIDKYLKRYEKAIGHLSKCGPEYFPECLNLIKDKNLYNEALKLYPPDSQQYKDISIAYGEHLLQEHLQEPAGLVFARCGAHEKALGAFLACGSWQQALCVAAQLHLTKDQLAGLGRTLAGKLAEQRKHSDAATVLEQYAQDYEEAILLLLEGAAWEEALRLVHKYNRPDIIETNVKPSILEAQKNYMAFLDSQTATFSRHKKRLLVVRELKEQAQQVNLDDEAPHGQESDLFSETSSIMSGSDMSGKYSHSNSRISAYVSCFFGPLTMPWVYGESTSKRSSKNRRKAERKKHSLKEGSPLEDLALLEALSEVIQSTEKLKDEIHHILKMLFLFEFDEQGRELQKAFEDTLQLMERSLPEIWTLSPQQSSAIPVLGPNSTANSIMASYQQQKTSVPVPG
;
A
#
# COMPACT_ATOMS: atom_id res chain seq x y z
N MET A 1 13.03 -43.61 -4.12
CA MET A 1 14.18 -44.46 -3.78
C MET A 1 15.43 -43.65 -3.99
N TYR A 2 16.16 -43.31 -2.91
CA TYR A 2 17.50 -42.74 -3.02
C TYR A 2 18.51 -43.90 -3.18
N PRO A 3 19.60 -43.75 -3.94
CA PRO A 3 20.63 -44.76 -4.00
C PRO A 3 21.34 -44.86 -2.63
N PRO A 4 21.87 -46.04 -2.26
CA PRO A 4 22.56 -46.21 -0.98
C PRO A 4 23.87 -45.41 -0.98
N PRO A 5 24.33 -44.92 0.18
CA PRO A 5 25.63 -44.26 0.26
C PRO A 5 26.73 -45.28 -0.01
N ALA A 6 27.67 -44.93 -0.89
CA ALA A 6 28.88 -45.70 -1.13
C ALA A 6 29.64 -45.86 0.20
N THR A 7 29.91 -47.10 0.58
CA THR A 7 30.74 -47.45 1.73
C THR A 7 32.21 -47.14 1.44
N SER A 8 32.59 -45.87 1.64
CA SER A 8 33.99 -45.50 1.81
C SER A 8 34.38 -45.80 3.27
N THR A 9 35.15 -46.86 3.46
CA THR A 9 35.71 -47.29 4.74
C THR A 9 36.63 -46.20 5.29
N VAL A 10 36.13 -45.39 6.22
CA VAL A 10 36.98 -44.50 7.01
C VAL A 10 37.70 -45.37 8.05
N GLN A 11 39.01 -45.56 7.87
CA GLN A 11 39.85 -46.25 8.86
C GLN A 11 39.81 -45.47 10.18
N LEU A 12 39.29 -46.10 11.24
CA LEU A 12 39.45 -45.60 12.61
C LEU A 12 40.88 -45.85 13.06
N SER A 13 41.68 -44.78 13.19
CA SER A 13 42.84 -44.79 14.08
C SER A 13 42.34 -44.53 15.51
N SER A 14 42.29 -45.59 16.33
CA SER A 14 41.94 -45.50 17.74
C SER A 14 43.15 -45.02 18.54
N ASP A 15 43.27 -43.70 18.68
CA ASP A 15 44.25 -43.07 19.55
C ASP A 15 43.64 -42.91 20.96
N PRO A 16 44.15 -43.59 22.00
CA PRO A 16 43.47 -43.75 23.29
C PRO A 16 43.41 -42.48 24.16
N GLU A 17 43.99 -41.35 23.72
CA GLU A 17 43.98 -40.09 24.46
C GLU A 17 42.95 -39.06 23.96
N LYS A 18 42.20 -39.33 22.89
CA LYS A 18 41.20 -38.38 22.38
C LYS A 18 39.91 -38.40 23.19
N LYS A 19 39.54 -37.24 23.76
CA LYS A 19 38.31 -37.07 24.54
C LYS A 19 37.08 -37.42 23.69
N LYS A 20 36.10 -38.11 24.28
CA LYS A 20 34.89 -38.63 23.61
C LYS A 20 34.16 -37.58 22.75
N VAL A 21 34.12 -36.33 23.22
CA VAL A 21 33.49 -35.21 22.50
C VAL A 21 34.23 -34.88 21.20
N ASP A 22 35.56 -34.91 21.22
CA ASP A 22 36.40 -34.60 20.05
C ASP A 22 36.25 -35.67 18.97
N LEU A 23 36.18 -36.94 19.38
CA LEU A 23 35.93 -38.06 18.46
C LEU A 23 34.56 -37.96 17.77
N ILE A 24 33.51 -37.61 18.52
CA ILE A 24 32.16 -37.42 17.96
C ILE A 24 32.15 -36.23 17.00
N CYS A 25 32.78 -35.11 17.38
CA CYS A 25 32.86 -33.93 16.54
C CYS A 25 33.62 -34.20 15.23
N ASP A 26 34.76 -34.88 15.29
CA ASP A 26 35.59 -35.17 14.11
C ASP A 26 34.91 -36.18 13.16
N THR A 27 34.28 -37.24 13.70
CA THR A 27 33.55 -38.23 12.89
C THR A 27 32.30 -37.65 12.22
N MET A 28 31.51 -36.88 12.98
CA MET A 28 30.30 -36.25 12.44
C MET A 28 30.66 -35.19 11.40
N ARG A 29 31.74 -34.42 11.60
CA ARG A 29 32.24 -33.45 10.64
C ARG A 29 32.64 -34.09 9.33
N ALA A 30 33.45 -35.15 9.37
CA ALA A 30 33.88 -35.88 8.17
C ALA A 30 32.68 -36.42 7.37
N ALA A 31 31.66 -36.95 8.04
CA ALA A 31 30.44 -37.39 7.38
C ALA A 31 29.69 -36.22 6.71
N MET A 32 29.55 -35.08 7.40
CA MET A 32 28.86 -33.89 6.86
C MET A 32 29.60 -33.26 5.67
N GLU A 33 30.93 -33.19 5.73
CA GLU A 33 31.79 -32.73 4.63
C GLU A 33 31.70 -33.66 3.41
N ASN A 34 31.61 -34.98 3.61
CA ASN A 34 31.46 -35.92 2.50
C ASN A 34 30.07 -35.89 1.84
N ILE A 35 29.01 -35.60 2.61
CA ILE A 35 27.64 -35.58 2.05
C ILE A 35 27.39 -34.29 1.27
N ASN A 36 27.56 -33.13 1.91
CA ASN A 36 27.37 -31.83 1.27
C ASN A 36 27.92 -30.69 2.18
N PRO A 37 29.15 -30.20 1.94
CA PRO A 37 29.75 -29.15 2.76
C PRO A 37 28.94 -27.85 2.82
N HIS A 38 28.28 -27.49 1.73
CA HIS A 38 27.51 -26.24 1.63
C HIS A 38 26.20 -26.33 2.44
N ARG A 39 25.51 -27.49 2.40
CA ARG A 39 24.26 -27.70 3.14
C ARG A 39 24.48 -27.80 4.65
N TYR A 40 25.60 -28.37 5.08
CA TYR A 40 25.92 -28.61 6.49
C TYR A 40 26.95 -27.63 7.07
N CYS A 41 27.22 -26.52 6.37
CA CYS A 41 28.24 -25.55 6.74
C CYS A 41 28.19 -25.14 8.23
N LEU A 42 27.02 -24.71 8.74
CA LEU A 42 26.87 -24.30 10.15
C LEU A 42 27.14 -25.45 11.13
N SER A 43 26.73 -26.68 10.79
CA SER A 43 26.98 -27.87 11.61
C SER A 43 28.45 -28.27 11.60
N ILE A 44 29.14 -28.10 10.46
CA ILE A 44 30.58 -28.30 10.30
C ILE A 44 31.34 -27.29 11.16
N LEU A 45 31.00 -26.00 11.08
CA LEU A 45 31.61 -24.97 11.93
C LEU A 45 31.36 -25.23 13.42
N THR A 46 30.13 -25.61 13.80
CA THR A 46 29.77 -25.94 15.18
C THR A 46 30.59 -27.10 15.72
N SER A 47 30.88 -28.11 14.89
CA SER A 47 31.69 -29.25 15.28
C SER A 47 33.16 -28.88 15.58
N HIS A 48 33.70 -27.81 15.00
CA HIS A 48 35.04 -27.31 15.36
C HIS A 48 35.02 -26.50 16.67
N VAL A 49 33.94 -25.73 16.91
CA VAL A 49 33.77 -24.92 18.14
C VAL A 49 33.52 -25.79 19.38
N LYS A 50 32.84 -26.93 19.22
CA LYS A 50 32.42 -27.82 20.33
C LYS A 50 33.48 -28.82 20.80
N LYS A 51 34.67 -28.84 20.19
CA LYS A 51 35.81 -29.62 20.69
C LYS A 51 36.26 -29.12 22.06
N THR A 52 36.94 -29.99 22.81
CA THR A 52 37.43 -29.68 24.15
C THR A 52 38.40 -28.51 24.16
N THR A 53 39.22 -28.39 23.12
CA THR A 53 39.90 -27.15 22.74
C THR A 53 39.25 -26.65 21.44
N PRO A 54 38.50 -25.53 21.48
CA PRO A 54 37.81 -25.02 20.31
C PRO A 54 38.80 -24.68 19.18
N GLU A 55 38.58 -25.23 17.99
CA GLU A 55 39.42 -24.98 16.81
C GLU A 55 38.98 -23.68 16.09
N LEU A 56 39.03 -22.55 16.81
CA LEU A 56 38.51 -21.26 16.34
C LEU A 56 39.24 -20.75 15.09
N GLU A 57 40.52 -21.06 14.93
CA GLU A 57 41.30 -20.67 13.75
C GLU A 57 40.79 -21.34 12.47
N ILE A 58 40.42 -22.62 12.53
CA ILE A 58 39.89 -23.37 11.39
C ILE A 58 38.47 -22.89 11.04
N VAL A 59 37.69 -22.56 12.06
CA VAL A 59 36.35 -21.95 11.91
C VAL A 59 36.47 -20.61 11.20
N LEU A 60 37.38 -19.74 11.64
CA LEU A 60 37.61 -18.44 11.03
C LEU A 60 38.11 -18.54 9.58
N GLN A 61 39.01 -19.48 9.29
CA GLN A 61 39.48 -19.72 7.92
C GLN A 61 38.34 -20.17 6.99
N LYS A 62 37.50 -21.11 7.44
CA LYS A 62 36.33 -21.56 6.67
C LYS A 62 35.28 -20.45 6.52
N VAL A 63 35.10 -19.60 7.53
CA VAL A 63 34.19 -18.45 7.43
C VAL A 63 34.74 -17.41 6.44
N HIS A 64 36.05 -17.17 6.43
CA HIS A 64 36.73 -16.31 5.46
C HIS A 64 36.60 -16.83 4.01
N GLU A 65 36.59 -18.14 3.80
CA GLU A 65 36.33 -18.74 2.47
C GLU A 65 34.87 -18.58 2.00
N LEU A 66 33.94 -18.31 2.92
CA LEU A 66 32.50 -18.27 2.66
C LEU A 66 31.89 -16.85 2.64
N GLN A 67 32.61 -15.85 3.17
CA GLN A 67 32.15 -14.47 3.28
C GLN A 67 33.22 -13.49 2.79
N ASP A 68 32.80 -12.27 2.44
CA ASP A 68 33.73 -11.18 2.15
C ASP A 68 34.54 -10.86 3.42
N VAL A 69 35.86 -10.76 3.24
CA VAL A 69 36.88 -10.42 4.23
C VAL A 69 36.51 -9.15 5.01
N ASN A 70 35.94 -8.16 4.32
CA ASN A 70 35.54 -6.90 4.94
C ASN A 70 34.32 -7.08 5.85
N GLU A 71 33.35 -7.91 5.46
CA GLU A 71 32.17 -8.19 6.27
C GLU A 71 32.55 -8.93 7.55
N LEU A 72 33.47 -9.89 7.48
CA LEU A 72 33.92 -10.64 8.66
C LEU A 72 34.61 -9.73 9.69
N TYR A 73 35.44 -8.79 9.22
CA TYR A 73 36.06 -7.77 10.07
C TYR A 73 35.03 -6.80 10.69
N ASP A 74 34.04 -6.36 9.91
CA ASP A 74 32.98 -5.49 10.40
C ASP A 74 32.07 -6.20 11.43
N HIS A 75 31.83 -7.50 11.24
CA HIS A 75 31.12 -8.33 12.21
C HIS A 75 31.89 -8.52 13.50
N SER A 76 33.22 -8.75 13.44
CA SER A 76 34.06 -8.88 14.63
C SER A 76 34.14 -7.57 15.40
N LEU A 77 34.24 -6.42 14.72
CA LEU A 77 34.16 -5.10 15.36
C LEU A 77 32.87 -4.94 16.18
N GLY A 78 31.76 -5.44 15.64
CA GLY A 78 30.46 -5.39 16.29
C GLY A 78 30.29 -6.27 17.54
N THR A 79 31.30 -7.08 17.89
CA THR A 79 31.34 -7.85 19.15
C THR A 79 31.93 -7.04 20.31
N TYR A 80 32.58 -5.90 20.00
CA TYR A 80 33.33 -5.05 20.92
C TYR A 80 34.52 -5.75 21.61
N ASP A 81 34.94 -6.92 21.11
CA ASP A 81 36.13 -7.64 21.57
C ASP A 81 37.31 -7.36 20.62
N PHE A 82 38.25 -6.53 21.08
CA PHE A 82 39.40 -6.11 20.27
C PHE A 82 40.40 -7.24 19.98
N ASP A 83 40.45 -8.28 20.82
CA ASP A 83 41.36 -9.40 20.61
C ASP A 83 40.82 -10.28 19.46
N LEU A 84 39.50 -10.48 19.43
CA LEU A 84 38.83 -11.13 18.30
C LEU A 84 38.98 -10.32 17.01
N VAL A 85 38.84 -8.99 17.07
CA VAL A 85 39.02 -8.12 15.90
C VAL A 85 40.42 -8.22 15.33
N LEU A 86 41.44 -8.22 16.19
CA LEU A 86 42.83 -8.32 15.77
C LEU A 86 43.12 -9.68 15.12
N MET A 87 42.66 -10.77 15.74
CA MET A 87 42.77 -12.12 15.18
C MET A 87 42.14 -12.21 13.78
N VAL A 88 40.92 -11.67 13.63
CA VAL A 88 40.21 -11.65 12.35
C VAL A 88 40.96 -10.82 11.32
N ALA A 89 41.48 -9.64 11.69
CA ALA A 89 42.22 -8.75 10.80
C ALA A 89 43.53 -9.38 10.28
N GLU A 90 44.28 -10.05 11.15
CA GLU A 90 45.52 -10.75 10.81
C GLU A 90 45.27 -11.91 9.84
N LYS A 91 44.27 -12.76 10.13
CA LYS A 91 43.91 -13.91 9.28
C LYS A 91 43.30 -13.48 7.94
N SER A 92 42.70 -12.29 7.92
CA SER A 92 42.07 -11.67 6.75
C SER A 92 43.04 -10.94 5.82
N GLN A 93 44.33 -10.88 6.15
CA GLN A 93 45.36 -10.14 5.38
C GLN A 93 45.02 -8.65 5.14
N LYS A 94 44.25 -8.03 6.04
CA LYS A 94 43.90 -6.61 5.96
C LYS A 94 45.14 -5.76 6.29
N ASP A 95 45.35 -4.63 5.62
CA ASP A 95 46.54 -3.80 5.85
C ASP A 95 46.56 -3.28 7.30
N PRO A 96 47.59 -3.61 8.11
CA PRO A 96 47.75 -3.08 9.47
C PRO A 96 47.69 -1.55 9.56
N LYS A 97 48.09 -0.84 8.51
CA LYS A 97 48.03 0.63 8.47
C LYS A 97 46.60 1.16 8.42
N GLU A 98 45.64 0.39 7.93
CA GLU A 98 44.25 0.80 7.83
C GLU A 98 43.50 0.61 9.15
N TYR A 99 43.69 -0.53 9.83
CA TYR A 99 42.90 -0.85 11.02
C TYR A 99 43.58 -0.45 12.35
N LEU A 100 44.92 -0.52 12.47
CA LEU A 100 45.60 -0.24 13.75
C LEU A 100 45.38 1.21 14.25
N PRO A 101 45.45 2.27 13.43
CA PRO A 101 45.19 3.63 13.90
C PRO A 101 43.76 3.80 14.41
N PHE A 102 42.80 3.16 13.74
CA PHE A 102 41.39 3.18 14.13
C PHE A 102 41.18 2.48 15.48
N LEU A 103 41.72 1.26 15.65
CA LEU A 103 41.61 0.51 16.92
C LEU A 103 42.31 1.25 18.08
N ASN A 104 43.48 1.85 17.84
CA ASN A 104 44.20 2.62 18.84
C ASN A 104 43.43 3.88 19.28
N THR A 105 42.66 4.47 18.36
CA THR A 105 41.79 5.61 18.67
C THR A 105 40.59 5.16 19.51
N LEU A 106 39.95 4.04 19.14
CA LEU A 106 38.85 3.46 19.90
C LEU A 106 39.26 3.07 21.33
N LYS A 107 40.44 2.49 21.52
CA LYS A 107 40.96 2.09 22.85
C LYS A 107 41.14 3.25 23.83
N LYS A 108 41.23 4.49 23.34
CA LYS A 108 41.37 5.70 24.17
C LYS A 108 40.03 6.31 24.60
N MET A 109 38.93 5.90 23.98
CA MET A 109 37.60 6.43 24.26
C MET A 109 36.98 5.74 25.49
N GLU A 110 36.04 6.41 26.16
CA GLU A 110 35.21 5.80 27.19
C GLU A 110 34.37 4.66 26.60
N THR A 111 34.05 3.63 27.39
CA THR A 111 33.40 2.39 26.93
C THR A 111 32.12 2.61 26.13
N ASN A 112 31.20 3.48 26.57
CA ASN A 112 29.94 3.71 25.85
C ASN A 112 30.17 4.50 24.55
N TYR A 113 31.03 5.53 24.59
CA TYR A 113 31.34 6.34 23.41
C TYR A 113 32.15 5.56 22.36
N GLN A 114 33.02 4.65 22.82
CA GLN A 114 33.73 3.69 21.99
C GLN A 114 32.74 2.80 21.21
N ARG A 115 31.77 2.18 21.90
CA ARG A 115 30.76 1.32 21.28
C ARG A 115 29.85 2.09 20.33
N PHE A 116 29.48 3.32 20.69
CA PHE A 116 28.79 4.25 19.79
C PHE A 116 29.58 4.49 18.49
N THR A 117 30.88 4.80 18.61
CA THR A 117 31.73 5.07 17.45
C THR A 117 31.85 3.85 16.54
N ILE A 118 31.98 2.66 17.13
CA ILE A 118 31.98 1.38 16.41
C ILE A 118 30.64 1.16 15.69
N ASP A 119 29.51 1.24 16.39
CA ASP A 119 28.20 0.98 15.79
C ASP A 119 27.82 2.04 14.73
N LYS A 120 28.25 3.29 14.90
CA LYS A 120 28.12 4.34 13.89
C LYS A 120 28.93 4.02 12.64
N TYR A 121 30.17 3.56 12.79
CA TYR A 121 31.02 3.10 11.68
C TYR A 121 30.38 1.91 10.93
N LEU A 122 29.83 0.95 11.67
CA LEU A 122 29.13 -0.22 11.14
C LEU A 122 27.71 0.09 10.62
N LYS A 123 27.27 1.35 10.63
CA LYS A 123 25.93 1.79 10.24
C LYS A 123 24.79 1.13 11.04
N ARG A 124 25.07 0.64 12.25
CA ARG A 124 24.11 0.05 13.20
C ARG A 124 23.53 1.14 14.11
N TYR A 125 22.86 2.10 13.50
CA TYR A 125 22.50 3.36 14.17
C TYR A 125 21.56 3.19 15.37
N GLU A 126 20.64 2.22 15.34
CA GLU A 126 19.75 1.90 16.48
C GLU A 126 20.53 1.51 17.75
N LYS A 127 21.59 0.70 17.60
CA LYS A 127 22.48 0.34 18.72
C LYS A 127 23.36 1.52 19.12
N ALA A 128 23.83 2.29 18.13
CA ALA A 128 24.68 3.45 18.36
C ALA A 128 23.99 4.47 19.29
N ILE A 129 22.72 4.81 19.04
CA ILE A 129 21.96 5.73 19.92
C ILE A 129 21.75 5.13 21.33
N GLY A 130 21.62 3.81 21.43
CA GLY A 130 21.51 3.09 22.71
C GLY A 130 22.76 3.26 23.59
N HIS A 131 23.96 3.20 23.00
CA HIS A 131 25.20 3.47 23.74
C HIS A 131 25.39 4.96 24.02
N LEU A 132 25.09 5.82 23.05
CA LEU A 132 25.26 7.27 23.20
C LEU A 132 24.36 7.86 24.30
N SER A 133 23.15 7.31 24.49
CA SER A 133 22.25 7.70 25.58
C SER A 133 22.83 7.49 26.99
N LYS A 134 23.86 6.64 27.12
CA LYS A 134 24.53 6.32 28.39
C LYS A 134 25.81 7.14 28.64
N CYS A 135 26.25 7.93 27.66
CA CYS A 135 27.48 8.72 27.76
C CYS A 135 27.32 10.02 28.57
N GLY A 136 26.10 10.37 29.00
CA GLY A 136 25.83 11.59 29.75
C GLY A 136 25.11 12.68 28.92
N PRO A 137 24.57 13.72 29.60
CA PRO A 137 23.76 14.75 28.96
C PRO A 137 24.53 15.65 27.98
N GLU A 138 25.83 15.82 28.13
CA GLU A 138 26.68 16.60 27.24
C GLU A 138 26.74 16.06 25.80
N TYR A 139 26.50 14.75 25.62
CA TYR A 139 26.45 14.09 24.32
C TYR A 139 25.04 14.08 23.69
N PHE A 140 24.03 14.62 24.40
CA PHE A 140 22.66 14.64 23.90
C PHE A 140 22.48 15.41 22.58
N PRO A 141 23.11 16.58 22.34
CA PRO A 141 23.00 17.27 21.05
C PRO A 141 23.51 16.42 19.88
N GLU A 142 24.60 15.66 20.07
CA GLU A 142 25.10 14.73 19.07
C GLU A 142 24.11 13.58 18.83
N CYS A 143 23.52 13.06 19.91
CA CYS A 143 22.49 12.02 19.84
C CYS A 143 21.27 12.50 19.05
N LEU A 144 20.77 13.70 19.35
CA LEU A 144 19.60 14.29 18.69
C LEU A 144 19.85 14.52 17.19
N ASN A 145 21.05 14.98 16.81
CA ASN A 145 21.40 15.13 15.39
C ASN A 145 21.42 13.79 14.67
N LEU A 146 22.00 12.74 15.28
CA LEU A 146 21.99 11.41 14.67
C LEU A 146 20.57 10.84 14.52
N ILE A 147 19.69 11.09 15.50
CA ILE A 147 18.29 10.68 15.46
C ILE A 147 17.57 11.37 14.28
N LYS A 148 17.79 12.67 14.10
CA LYS A 148 17.22 13.45 12.98
C LYS A 148 17.72 12.97 11.63
N ASP A 149 19.03 12.74 11.50
CA ASP A 149 19.64 12.33 10.23
C ASP A 149 19.24 10.92 9.77
N LYS A 150 18.89 10.04 10.73
CA LYS A 150 18.57 8.62 10.47
C LYS A 150 17.11 8.25 10.76
N ASN A 151 16.27 9.20 11.14
CA ASN A 151 14.86 9.01 11.47
C ASN A 151 14.58 7.96 12.56
N LEU A 152 15.40 7.94 13.62
CA LEU A 152 15.37 6.91 14.69
C LEU A 152 14.50 7.28 15.90
N TYR A 153 13.47 8.11 15.70
CA TYR A 153 12.68 8.68 16.79
C TYR A 153 12.03 7.61 17.68
N ASN A 154 11.44 6.57 17.09
CA ASN A 154 10.76 5.51 17.83
C ASN A 154 11.69 4.75 18.78
N GLU A 155 12.91 4.43 18.32
CA GLU A 155 13.91 3.74 19.16
C GLU A 155 14.46 4.70 20.21
N ALA A 156 14.71 5.96 19.86
CA ALA A 156 15.19 6.97 20.78
C ALA A 156 14.22 7.25 21.94
N LEU A 157 12.91 7.31 21.67
CA LEU A 157 11.88 7.53 22.70
C LEU A 157 11.80 6.40 23.73
N LYS A 158 12.31 5.19 23.44
CA LYS A 158 12.40 4.08 24.41
C LYS A 158 13.58 4.23 25.37
N LEU A 159 14.58 5.02 25.01
CA LEU A 159 15.84 5.14 25.76
C LEU A 159 15.74 6.15 26.91
N TYR A 160 14.92 7.19 26.74
CA TYR A 160 14.80 8.27 27.72
C TYR A 160 13.49 8.18 28.51
N PRO A 161 13.49 8.47 29.82
CA PRO A 161 12.27 8.52 30.63
C PRO A 161 11.28 9.57 30.10
N PRO A 162 9.96 9.32 30.11
CA PRO A 162 8.94 10.25 29.61
C PRO A 162 8.97 11.65 30.23
N ASP A 163 9.35 11.76 31.50
CA ASP A 163 9.40 13.03 32.24
C ASP A 163 10.67 13.85 31.97
N SER A 164 11.65 13.25 31.27
CA SER A 164 12.92 13.90 30.98
C SER A 164 12.79 15.02 29.95
N GLN A 165 13.66 16.03 30.04
CA GLN A 165 13.69 17.09 29.03
C GLN A 165 14.12 16.48 27.67
N GLN A 166 15.08 15.57 27.66
CA GLN A 166 15.56 14.86 26.46
C GLN A 166 14.42 14.18 25.69
N TYR A 167 13.51 13.52 26.41
CA TYR A 167 12.33 12.91 25.80
C TYR A 167 11.42 13.95 25.13
N LYS A 168 11.24 15.12 25.75
CA LYS A 168 10.47 16.23 25.17
C LYS A 168 11.12 16.77 23.90
N ASP A 169 12.44 16.99 23.92
CA ASP A 169 13.19 17.49 22.75
C ASP A 169 13.15 16.50 21.58
N ILE A 170 13.31 15.20 21.84
CA ILE A 170 13.16 14.16 20.82
C ILE A 170 11.72 14.12 20.29
N SER A 171 10.72 14.23 21.17
CA SER A 171 9.30 14.25 20.78
C SER A 171 8.98 15.46 19.91
N ILE A 172 9.53 16.64 20.23
CA ILE A 172 9.35 17.86 19.43
C ILE A 172 9.99 17.67 18.05
N ALA A 173 11.23 17.16 17.99
CA ALA A 173 11.90 16.87 16.72
C ALA A 173 11.13 15.83 15.89
N TYR A 174 10.55 14.82 16.55
CA TYR A 174 9.72 13.81 15.88
C TYR A 174 8.45 14.41 15.30
N GLY A 175 7.74 15.26 16.06
CA GLY A 175 6.58 15.99 15.56
C GLY A 175 6.92 16.89 14.37
N GLU A 176 8.06 17.58 14.40
CA GLU A 176 8.52 18.42 13.27
C GLU A 176 8.82 17.58 12.01
N HIS A 177 9.46 16.42 12.17
CA HIS A 177 9.66 15.47 11.07
C HIS A 177 8.32 14.95 10.52
N LEU A 178 7.36 14.61 11.38
CA LEU A 178 6.03 14.16 10.94
C LEU A 178 5.28 15.26 10.15
N LEU A 179 5.45 16.54 10.51
CA LEU A 179 4.90 17.65 9.73
C LEU A 179 5.54 17.74 8.34
N GLN A 180 6.86 17.52 8.22
CA GLN A 180 7.56 17.48 6.93
C GLN A 180 7.07 16.33 6.04
N GLU A 181 6.71 15.19 6.64
CA GLU A 181 6.11 14.04 5.96
C GLU A 181 4.59 14.19 5.70
N HIS A 182 4.02 15.38 5.93
CA HIS A 182 2.59 15.68 5.80
C HIS A 182 1.66 14.86 6.73
N LEU A 183 2.19 14.24 7.78
CA LEU A 183 1.44 13.50 8.79
C LEU A 183 1.05 14.42 9.96
N GLN A 184 0.14 15.35 9.69
CA GLN A 184 -0.23 16.43 10.60
C GLN A 184 -0.93 15.96 11.88
N GLU A 185 -1.87 15.02 11.79
CA GLU A 185 -2.58 14.51 12.97
C GLU A 185 -1.65 13.75 13.94
N PRO A 186 -0.83 12.79 13.49
CA PRO A 186 0.20 12.17 14.34
C PRO A 186 1.16 13.19 14.95
N ALA A 187 1.59 14.20 14.19
CA ALA A 187 2.45 15.25 14.71
C ALA A 187 1.79 16.01 15.88
N GLY A 188 0.53 16.40 15.70
CA GLY A 188 -0.26 17.07 16.73
C GLY A 188 -0.37 16.23 18.01
N LEU A 189 -0.61 14.93 17.88
CA LEU A 189 -0.68 14.00 19.02
C LEU A 189 0.67 13.90 19.77
N VAL A 190 1.78 13.84 19.05
CA VAL A 190 3.12 13.81 19.66
C VAL A 190 3.41 15.11 20.41
N PHE A 191 3.10 16.27 19.81
CA PHE A 191 3.27 17.57 20.46
C PHE A 191 2.38 17.73 21.69
N ALA A 192 1.12 17.31 21.61
CA ALA A 192 0.19 17.36 22.74
C ALA A 192 0.69 16.49 23.90
N ARG A 193 1.21 15.30 23.60
CA ARG A 193 1.73 14.37 24.60
C ARG A 193 2.98 14.91 25.32
N CYS A 194 3.87 15.62 24.62
CA CYS A 194 5.07 16.17 25.24
C CYS A 194 4.87 17.54 25.91
N GLY A 195 3.65 18.08 25.88
CA GLY A 195 3.29 19.38 26.47
C GLY A 195 3.62 20.59 25.57
N ALA A 196 4.01 20.37 24.31
CA ALA A 196 4.23 21.42 23.32
C ALA A 196 2.90 21.89 22.71
N HIS A 197 2.00 22.41 23.56
CA HIS A 197 0.61 22.71 23.23
C HIS A 197 0.46 23.71 22.06
N GLU A 198 1.30 24.73 21.96
CA GLU A 198 1.25 25.70 20.84
C GLU A 198 1.52 25.02 19.47
N LYS A 199 2.53 24.15 19.41
CA LYS A 199 2.84 23.37 18.20
C LYS A 199 1.73 22.36 17.88
N ALA A 200 1.19 21.73 18.92
CA ALA A 200 0.06 20.80 18.79
C ALA A 200 -1.17 21.48 18.18
N LEU A 201 -1.49 22.69 18.66
CA LEU A 201 -2.60 23.49 18.15
C LEU A 201 -2.41 23.78 16.65
N GLY A 202 -1.23 24.24 16.24
CA GLY A 202 -0.92 24.48 14.83
C GLY A 202 -1.07 23.23 13.96
N ALA A 203 -0.64 22.07 14.46
CA ALA A 203 -0.78 20.80 13.75
C ALA A 203 -2.25 20.35 13.61
N PHE A 204 -3.05 20.47 14.68
CA PHE A 204 -4.47 20.11 14.65
C PHE A 204 -5.32 21.05 13.79
N LEU A 205 -4.97 22.35 13.77
CA LEU A 205 -5.58 23.31 12.85
C LEU A 205 -5.32 22.93 11.39
N ALA A 206 -4.09 22.50 11.08
CA ALA A 206 -3.71 22.14 9.71
C ALA A 206 -4.50 20.93 9.19
N CYS A 207 -4.71 19.91 10.01
CA CYS A 207 -5.47 18.71 9.61
C CYS A 207 -7.00 18.85 9.79
N GLY A 208 -7.49 19.89 10.46
CA GLY A 208 -8.91 20.07 10.76
C GLY A 208 -9.44 19.15 11.88
N SER A 209 -8.57 18.69 12.78
CA SER A 209 -8.98 17.91 13.96
C SER A 209 -9.51 18.84 15.05
N TRP A 210 -10.74 19.32 14.86
CA TRP A 210 -11.32 20.40 15.65
C TRP A 210 -11.49 20.03 17.13
N GLN A 211 -11.86 18.78 17.46
CA GLN A 211 -11.99 18.36 18.86
C GLN A 211 -10.63 18.44 19.59
N GLN A 212 -9.56 17.94 18.96
CA GLN A 212 -8.22 17.98 19.56
C GLN A 212 -7.68 19.41 19.64
N ALA A 213 -7.91 20.23 18.61
CA ALA A 213 -7.55 21.63 18.63
C ALA A 213 -8.22 22.38 19.81
N LEU A 214 -9.50 22.12 20.08
CA LEU A 214 -10.22 22.75 21.19
C LEU A 214 -9.77 22.22 22.57
N CYS A 215 -9.45 20.93 22.68
CA CYS A 215 -8.83 20.37 23.89
C CYS A 215 -7.50 21.07 24.22
N VAL A 216 -6.64 21.26 23.21
CA VAL A 216 -5.36 21.96 23.37
C VAL A 216 -5.57 23.46 23.65
N ALA A 217 -6.53 24.10 22.98
CA ALA A 217 -6.90 25.48 23.24
C ALA A 217 -7.34 25.71 24.70
N ALA A 218 -8.07 24.75 25.28
CA ALA A 218 -8.45 24.80 26.69
C ALA A 218 -7.24 24.66 27.63
N GLN A 219 -6.27 23.81 27.29
CA GLN A 219 -5.00 23.67 28.03
C GLN A 219 -4.13 24.94 27.96
N LEU A 220 -4.22 25.69 26.85
CA LEU A 220 -3.56 26.99 26.69
C LEU A 220 -4.31 28.15 27.35
N HIS A 221 -5.48 27.90 27.95
CA HIS A 221 -6.33 28.91 28.58
C HIS A 221 -6.65 30.09 27.64
N LEU A 222 -6.95 29.80 26.37
CA LEU A 222 -7.34 30.83 25.41
C LEU A 222 -8.57 31.61 25.89
N THR A 223 -8.56 32.91 25.65
CA THR A 223 -9.70 33.79 25.94
C THR A 223 -10.89 33.47 25.03
N LYS A 224 -12.09 33.91 25.42
CA LYS A 224 -13.30 33.71 24.60
C LYS A 224 -13.16 34.27 23.18
N ASP A 225 -12.53 35.43 23.03
CA ASP A 225 -12.33 36.06 21.72
C ASP A 225 -11.34 35.28 20.85
N GLN A 226 -10.27 34.76 21.46
CA GLN A 226 -9.31 33.89 20.76
C GLN A 226 -9.94 32.55 20.36
N LEU A 227 -10.77 31.97 21.23
CA LEU A 227 -11.53 30.75 20.92
C LEU A 227 -12.52 30.97 19.78
N ALA A 228 -13.21 32.12 19.75
CA ALA A 228 -14.10 32.46 18.65
C ALA A 228 -13.33 32.66 17.33
N GLY A 229 -12.17 33.31 17.36
CA GLY A 229 -11.28 33.42 16.20
C GLY A 229 -10.81 32.05 15.69
N LEU A 230 -10.35 31.19 16.60
CA LEU A 230 -9.94 29.82 16.32
C LEU A 230 -11.09 28.98 15.74
N GLY A 231 -12.29 29.10 16.31
CA GLY A 231 -13.49 28.41 15.84
C GLY A 231 -13.82 28.76 14.39
N ARG A 232 -13.72 30.04 14.01
CA ARG A 232 -13.93 30.48 12.60
C ARG A 232 -12.87 29.89 11.66
N THR A 233 -11.60 29.86 12.07
CA THR A 233 -10.53 29.23 11.27
C THR A 233 -10.76 27.73 11.08
N LEU A 234 -11.14 27.01 12.14
CA LEU A 234 -11.45 25.59 12.10
C LEU A 234 -12.67 25.31 11.22
N ALA A 235 -13.74 26.10 11.34
CA ALA A 235 -14.93 25.96 10.54
C ALA A 235 -14.64 26.12 9.04
N GLY A 236 -13.84 27.13 8.66
CA GLY A 236 -13.37 27.27 7.28
C GLY A 236 -12.60 26.03 6.80
N LYS A 237 -11.72 25.47 7.64
CA LYS A 237 -10.97 24.25 7.29
C LYS A 237 -11.87 23.02 7.14
N LEU A 238 -12.89 22.88 7.98
CA LEU A 238 -13.85 21.80 7.92
C LEU A 238 -14.79 21.91 6.72
N ALA A 239 -15.19 23.12 6.35
CA ALA A 239 -15.97 23.39 5.14
C ALA A 239 -15.18 23.00 3.88
N GLU A 240 -13.88 23.32 3.79
CA GLU A 240 -13.01 22.83 2.70
C GLU A 240 -12.97 21.29 2.60
N GLN A 241 -13.09 20.60 3.74
CA GLN A 241 -13.13 19.14 3.83
C GLN A 241 -14.54 18.54 3.61
N ARG A 242 -15.54 19.36 3.29
CA ARG A 242 -16.96 18.99 3.18
C ARG A 242 -17.58 18.43 4.47
N LYS A 243 -16.99 18.75 5.63
CA LYS A 243 -17.51 18.39 6.95
C LYS A 243 -18.39 19.52 7.50
N HIS A 244 -19.46 19.84 6.78
CA HIS A 244 -20.30 21.01 7.06
C HIS A 244 -20.97 20.94 8.44
N SER A 245 -21.44 19.76 8.88
CA SER A 245 -22.06 19.58 10.20
C SER A 245 -21.10 19.85 11.36
N ASP A 246 -19.84 19.40 11.24
CA ASP A 246 -18.79 19.67 12.22
C ASP A 246 -18.44 21.16 12.23
N ALA A 247 -18.32 21.78 11.05
CA ALA A 247 -18.04 23.21 10.91
C ALA A 247 -19.11 24.07 11.58
N ALA A 248 -20.38 23.76 11.34
CA ALA A 248 -21.52 24.43 11.95
C ALA A 248 -21.53 24.26 13.47
N THR A 249 -21.23 23.06 13.97
CA THR A 249 -21.11 22.79 15.42
C THR A 249 -20.06 23.68 16.07
N VAL A 250 -18.89 23.83 15.42
CA VAL A 250 -17.80 24.67 15.92
C VAL A 250 -18.20 26.15 15.93
N LEU A 251 -18.84 26.64 14.86
CA LEU A 251 -19.31 28.02 14.79
C LEU A 251 -20.40 28.32 15.83
N GLU A 252 -21.38 27.44 15.96
CA GLU A 252 -22.48 27.60 16.90
C GLU A 252 -21.97 27.63 18.36
N GLN A 253 -21.17 26.64 18.74
CA GLN A 253 -20.80 26.43 20.15
C GLN A 253 -19.66 27.34 20.61
N TYR A 254 -18.69 27.64 19.74
CA TYR A 254 -17.45 28.32 20.13
C TYR A 254 -17.35 29.74 19.56
N ALA A 255 -17.82 29.99 18.33
CA ALA A 255 -17.79 31.32 17.74
C ALA A 255 -19.06 32.14 17.99
N GLN A 256 -20.14 31.50 18.47
CA GLN A 256 -21.48 32.07 18.63
C GLN A 256 -22.05 32.67 17.32
N ASP A 257 -21.58 32.14 16.19
CA ASP A 257 -21.96 32.60 14.85
C ASP A 257 -22.99 31.64 14.27
N TYR A 258 -24.21 31.71 14.81
CA TYR A 258 -25.28 30.78 14.48
C TYR A 258 -25.85 31.00 13.07
N GLU A 259 -25.77 32.21 12.50
CA GLU A 259 -26.24 32.48 11.14
C GLU A 259 -25.37 31.76 10.12
N GLU A 260 -24.06 31.91 10.21
CA GLU A 260 -23.12 31.18 9.36
C GLU A 260 -23.20 29.67 9.58
N ALA A 261 -23.39 29.22 10.83
CA ALA A 261 -23.60 27.81 11.13
C ALA A 261 -24.84 27.24 10.41
N ILE A 262 -25.95 27.98 10.37
CA ILE A 262 -27.17 27.57 9.64
C ILE A 262 -26.88 27.48 8.15
N LEU A 263 -26.18 28.46 7.57
CA LEU A 263 -25.84 28.44 6.14
C LEU A 263 -24.97 27.24 5.76
N LEU A 264 -23.96 26.92 6.59
CA LEU A 264 -23.14 25.72 6.38
C LEU A 264 -23.95 24.42 6.49
N LEU A 265 -24.90 24.33 7.43
CA LEU A 265 -25.79 23.16 7.52
C LEU A 265 -26.66 22.99 6.28
N LEU A 266 -27.16 24.10 5.70
CA LEU A 266 -27.92 24.07 4.45
C LEU A 266 -27.05 23.63 3.27
N GLU A 267 -25.81 24.10 3.19
CA GLU A 267 -24.84 23.65 2.18
C GLU A 267 -24.53 22.14 2.31
N GLY A 268 -24.45 21.65 3.55
CA GLY A 268 -24.26 20.23 3.87
C GLY A 268 -25.53 19.36 3.83
N ALA A 269 -26.67 19.89 3.37
CA ALA A 269 -27.97 19.21 3.36
C ALA A 269 -28.45 18.66 4.73
N ALA A 270 -27.98 19.25 5.84
CA ALA A 270 -28.37 18.92 7.20
C ALA A 270 -29.64 19.69 7.62
N TRP A 271 -30.74 19.47 6.89
CA TRP A 271 -31.95 20.30 6.94
C TRP A 271 -32.63 20.38 8.31
N GLU A 272 -32.81 19.22 8.97
CA GLU A 272 -33.51 19.15 10.27
C GLU A 272 -32.72 19.91 11.35
N GLU A 273 -31.39 19.81 11.31
CA GLU A 273 -30.51 20.52 12.26
C GLU A 273 -30.48 22.03 11.98
N ALA A 274 -30.45 22.43 10.71
CA ALA A 274 -30.58 23.84 10.33
C ALA A 274 -31.88 24.45 10.87
N LEU A 275 -33.01 23.76 10.72
CA LEU A 275 -34.30 24.21 11.28
C LEU A 275 -34.29 24.26 12.81
N ARG A 276 -33.71 23.25 13.47
CA ARG A 276 -33.59 23.25 14.93
C ARG A 276 -32.82 24.49 15.41
N LEU A 277 -31.73 24.87 14.74
CA LEU A 277 -30.96 26.07 15.07
C LEU A 277 -31.74 27.35 14.81
N VAL A 278 -32.42 27.46 13.68
CA VAL A 278 -33.28 28.61 13.35
C VAL A 278 -34.31 28.87 14.47
N HIS A 279 -35.00 27.83 14.93
CA HIS A 279 -35.96 27.96 16.01
C HIS A 279 -35.30 28.17 17.39
N LYS A 280 -34.16 27.54 17.66
CA LYS A 280 -33.39 27.73 18.91
C LYS A 280 -32.98 29.19 19.11
N TYR A 281 -32.56 29.88 18.04
CA TYR A 281 -32.13 31.28 18.10
C TYR A 281 -33.23 32.28 17.71
N ASN A 282 -34.47 31.82 17.54
CA ASN A 282 -35.65 32.63 17.24
C ASN A 282 -35.46 33.53 15.99
N ARG A 283 -34.95 32.95 14.89
CA ARG A 283 -34.70 33.63 13.61
C ARG A 283 -35.51 33.04 12.45
N PRO A 284 -36.85 33.03 12.54
CA PRO A 284 -37.71 32.44 11.51
C PRO A 284 -37.61 33.16 10.16
N ASP A 285 -37.08 34.38 10.12
CA ASP A 285 -36.76 35.11 8.88
C ASP A 285 -35.86 34.30 7.94
N ILE A 286 -34.90 33.54 8.50
CA ILE A 286 -33.96 32.70 7.73
C ILE A 286 -34.67 31.57 6.97
N ILE A 287 -35.86 31.15 7.44
CA ILE A 287 -36.65 30.09 6.78
C ILE A 287 -37.05 30.53 5.38
N GLU A 288 -37.59 31.74 5.25
CA GLU A 288 -38.04 32.28 3.98
C GLU A 288 -36.87 32.73 3.10
N THR A 289 -35.82 33.31 3.69
CA THR A 289 -34.70 33.88 2.92
C THR A 289 -33.69 32.85 2.44
N ASN A 290 -33.47 31.78 3.19
CA ASN A 290 -32.40 30.82 2.90
C ASN A 290 -32.91 29.37 2.86
N VAL A 291 -33.63 28.90 3.88
CA VAL A 291 -33.99 27.47 3.99
C VAL A 291 -34.87 27.01 2.81
N LYS A 292 -35.98 27.70 2.56
CA LYS A 292 -36.90 27.35 1.47
C LYS A 292 -36.23 27.42 0.09
N PRO A 293 -35.51 28.51 -0.28
CA PRO A 293 -34.74 28.55 -1.52
C PRO A 293 -33.73 27.40 -1.65
N SER A 294 -32.97 27.09 -0.59
CA SER A 294 -31.98 26.01 -0.62
C SER A 294 -32.61 24.63 -0.82
N ILE A 295 -33.78 24.37 -0.22
CA ILE A 295 -34.51 23.11 -0.42
C ILE A 295 -34.97 22.98 -1.88
N LEU A 296 -35.53 24.05 -2.46
CA LEU A 296 -35.98 24.04 -3.85
C LEU A 296 -34.81 23.89 -4.84
N GLU A 297 -33.68 24.54 -4.56
CA GLU A 297 -32.45 24.39 -5.35
C GLU A 297 -31.90 22.98 -5.25
N ALA A 298 -31.85 22.40 -4.05
CA ALA A 298 -31.41 21.02 -3.84
C ALA A 298 -32.33 20.02 -4.56
N GLN A 299 -33.65 20.21 -4.52
CA GLN A 299 -34.59 19.38 -5.27
C GLN A 299 -34.30 19.42 -6.78
N LYS A 300 -34.08 20.60 -7.34
CA LYS A 300 -33.73 20.75 -8.75
C LYS A 300 -32.41 20.05 -9.10
N ASN A 301 -31.42 20.15 -8.22
CA ASN A 301 -30.12 19.49 -8.40
C ASN A 301 -30.25 17.96 -8.35
N TYR A 302 -31.06 17.42 -7.42
CA TYR A 302 -31.35 16.00 -7.37
C TYR A 302 -32.11 15.51 -8.62
N MET A 303 -33.10 16.26 -9.10
CA MET A 303 -33.80 15.94 -10.34
C MET A 303 -32.84 15.84 -11.54
N ALA A 304 -32.00 16.86 -11.73
CA ALA A 304 -31.01 16.87 -12.81
C ALA A 304 -29.98 15.72 -12.68
N PHE A 305 -29.59 15.39 -11.45
CA PHE A 305 -28.70 14.26 -11.19
C PHE A 305 -29.36 12.92 -11.54
N LEU A 306 -30.61 12.70 -11.11
CA LEU A 306 -31.37 11.48 -11.41
C LEU A 306 -31.59 11.31 -12.91
N ASP A 307 -31.93 12.38 -13.63
CA ASP A 307 -32.04 12.36 -15.09
C ASP A 307 -30.72 11.94 -15.75
N SER A 308 -29.60 12.48 -15.27
CA SER A 308 -28.26 12.14 -15.77
C SER A 308 -27.88 10.69 -15.49
N GLN A 309 -28.14 10.18 -14.28
CA GLN A 309 -27.89 8.79 -13.92
C GLN A 309 -28.76 7.84 -14.73
N THR A 310 -30.06 8.14 -14.86
CA THR A 310 -31.01 7.34 -15.65
C THR A 310 -30.64 7.28 -17.12
N ALA A 311 -30.25 8.41 -17.72
CA ALA A 311 -29.78 8.46 -19.10
C ALA A 311 -28.48 7.68 -19.30
N THR A 312 -27.53 7.85 -18.38
CA THR A 312 -26.23 7.16 -18.39
C THR A 312 -26.42 5.64 -18.24
N PHE A 313 -27.22 5.21 -17.28
CA PHE A 313 -27.59 3.82 -17.06
C PHE A 313 -28.24 3.21 -18.30
N SER A 314 -29.25 3.88 -18.86
CA SER A 314 -29.96 3.41 -20.05
C SER A 314 -29.04 3.29 -21.26
N ARG A 315 -28.12 4.24 -21.45
CA ARG A 315 -27.11 4.18 -22.52
C ARG A 315 -26.15 3.01 -22.35
N HIS A 316 -25.60 2.82 -21.15
CA HIS A 316 -24.67 1.72 -20.87
C HIS A 316 -25.37 0.36 -20.96
N LYS A 317 -26.61 0.24 -20.47
CA LYS A 317 -27.44 -0.96 -20.63
C LYS A 317 -27.66 -1.31 -22.10
N LYS A 318 -28.13 -0.34 -22.91
CA LYS A 318 -28.35 -0.55 -24.35
C LYS A 318 -27.06 -0.97 -25.05
N ARG A 319 -25.93 -0.33 -24.73
CA ARG A 319 -24.64 -0.68 -25.31
C ARG A 319 -24.18 -2.08 -24.90
N LEU A 320 -24.36 -2.47 -23.64
CA LEU A 320 -24.00 -3.80 -23.15
C LEU A 320 -24.76 -4.90 -23.92
N LEU A 321 -26.06 -4.70 -24.17
CA LEU A 321 -26.85 -5.65 -24.96
C LEU A 321 -26.32 -5.80 -26.39
N VAL A 322 -25.99 -4.68 -27.06
CA VAL A 322 -25.38 -4.70 -28.40
C VAL A 322 -24.02 -5.41 -28.38
N VAL A 323 -23.17 -5.14 -27.39
CA VAL A 323 -21.85 -5.79 -27.28
C VAL A 323 -22.00 -7.30 -27.08
N ARG A 324 -23.00 -7.74 -26.31
CA ARG A 324 -23.29 -9.17 -26.12
C ARG A 324 -23.74 -9.84 -27.41
N GLU A 325 -24.68 -9.21 -28.13
CA GLU A 325 -25.14 -9.71 -29.43
C GLU A 325 -23.98 -9.81 -30.44
N LEU A 326 -23.12 -8.79 -30.51
CA LEU A 326 -21.93 -8.82 -31.39
C LEU A 326 -20.95 -9.93 -30.99
N LYS A 327 -20.78 -10.21 -29.68
CA LYS A 327 -19.93 -11.31 -29.21
C LYS A 327 -20.53 -12.67 -29.54
N GLU A 328 -21.85 -12.84 -29.40
CA GLU A 328 -22.56 -14.07 -29.76
C GLU A 328 -22.48 -14.33 -31.28
N GLN A 329 -22.69 -13.31 -32.10
CA GLN A 329 -22.55 -13.39 -33.56
C GLN A 329 -21.11 -13.76 -33.96
N ALA A 330 -20.10 -13.15 -33.33
CA ALA A 330 -18.69 -13.50 -33.56
C ALA A 330 -18.35 -14.93 -33.11
N GLN A 331 -19.03 -15.47 -32.09
CA GLN A 331 -18.86 -16.88 -31.70
C GLN A 331 -19.53 -17.84 -32.69
N GLN A 332 -20.71 -17.50 -33.23
CA GLN A 332 -21.41 -18.33 -34.23
C GLN A 332 -20.67 -18.40 -35.56
N VAL A 333 -20.12 -17.28 -36.05
CA VAL A 333 -19.31 -17.26 -37.29
C VAL A 333 -18.05 -18.14 -37.17
N ASN A 334 -17.46 -18.25 -35.98
CA ASN A 334 -16.31 -19.16 -35.76
C ASN A 334 -16.72 -20.65 -35.69
N LEU A 335 -17.98 -20.96 -35.40
CA LEU A 335 -18.48 -22.35 -35.33
C LEU A 335 -18.94 -22.87 -36.71
N ASP A 336 -19.42 -22.00 -37.60
CA ASP A 336 -19.85 -22.36 -38.96
C ASP A 336 -18.68 -22.59 -39.93
N ASP A 337 -17.48 -22.07 -39.65
CA ASP A 337 -16.25 -22.40 -40.40
C ASP A 337 -15.67 -23.78 -40.04
N GLU A 338 -16.29 -24.51 -39.09
CA GLU A 338 -15.79 -25.80 -38.58
C GLU A 338 -16.81 -26.96 -38.70
N ALA A 339 -17.33 -27.24 -39.90
CA ALA A 339 -17.79 -28.59 -40.31
C ALA A 339 -18.15 -28.71 -41.81
N PRO A 340 -18.09 -29.90 -42.46
CA PRO A 340 -17.10 -30.96 -42.40
C PRO A 340 -16.76 -31.49 -43.82
N HIS A 341 -15.54 -31.28 -44.30
CA HIS A 341 -15.01 -32.05 -45.45
C HIS A 341 -13.64 -32.65 -45.10
N GLY A 342 -13.69 -33.94 -44.78
CA GLY A 342 -12.81 -34.94 -45.38
C GLY A 342 -11.30 -34.79 -45.16
N GLN A 343 -10.83 -35.63 -44.23
CA GLN A 343 -9.65 -36.48 -44.39
C GLN A 343 -8.29 -35.91 -43.96
N GLU A 344 -7.85 -36.42 -42.80
CA GLU A 344 -6.46 -36.68 -42.41
C GLU A 344 -5.47 -35.51 -42.46
N SER A 345 -5.32 -34.82 -41.33
CA SER A 345 -4.00 -34.32 -40.91
C SER A 345 -3.94 -34.26 -39.38
N ASP A 346 -3.94 -35.45 -38.79
CA ASP A 346 -3.39 -35.64 -37.46
C ASP A 346 -1.86 -35.49 -37.60
N LEU A 347 -1.27 -34.50 -36.92
CA LEU A 347 -0.12 -34.64 -36.02
C LEU A 347 0.59 -33.29 -35.78
N PHE A 348 0.42 -32.81 -34.55
CA PHE A 348 1.28 -31.85 -33.82
C PHE A 348 1.30 -30.38 -34.25
N SER A 349 0.66 -29.53 -33.43
CA SER A 349 1.23 -28.25 -32.99
C SER A 349 0.64 -27.81 -31.65
N GLU A 350 1.04 -28.49 -30.57
CA GLU A 350 1.12 -27.86 -29.26
C GLU A 350 2.40 -27.01 -29.22
N THR A 351 2.26 -25.69 -29.17
CA THR A 351 3.07 -24.75 -28.35
C THR A 351 2.74 -23.33 -28.78
N SER A 352 1.83 -22.71 -28.02
CA SER A 352 1.87 -21.31 -27.61
C SER A 352 2.86 -20.41 -28.37
N SER A 353 2.39 -19.76 -29.44
CA SER A 353 3.06 -18.59 -29.98
C SER A 353 2.13 -17.38 -29.87
N ILE A 354 2.70 -16.35 -29.28
CA ILE A 354 2.08 -15.09 -28.92
C ILE A 354 1.90 -14.34 -30.25
N MET A 355 0.72 -14.43 -30.85
CA MET A 355 0.46 -13.79 -32.15
C MET A 355 0.35 -12.28 -31.97
N SER A 356 1.41 -11.61 -32.43
CA SER A 356 1.44 -10.22 -32.89
C SER A 356 0.23 -9.90 -33.76
N GLY A 357 -0.38 -8.75 -33.51
CA GLY A 357 -1.38 -8.16 -34.38
C GLY A 357 -0.77 -7.53 -35.62
N SER A 358 -1.22 -7.99 -36.78
CA SER A 358 -1.17 -7.40 -38.13
C SER A 358 -1.66 -8.53 -39.05
N ASP A 359 -2.67 -8.43 -39.90
CA ASP A 359 -3.31 -7.34 -40.61
C ASP A 359 -4.73 -7.81 -40.99
N MET A 360 -5.71 -6.91 -41.10
CA MET A 360 -6.47 -6.71 -42.35
C MET A 360 -7.65 -5.73 -42.20
N SER A 361 -7.62 -4.72 -43.08
CA SER A 361 -8.73 -3.91 -43.60
C SER A 361 -9.45 -2.90 -42.69
N GLY A 362 -9.33 -1.63 -43.05
CA GLY A 362 -10.13 -0.53 -42.51
C GLY A 362 -9.75 0.80 -43.15
N LYS A 363 -10.21 1.03 -44.39
CA LYS A 363 -10.10 2.28 -45.13
C LYS A 363 -10.80 3.43 -44.40
N TYR A 364 -10.10 4.35 -43.72
CA TYR A 364 -10.65 5.67 -43.38
C TYR A 364 -9.57 6.77 -43.34
N SER A 365 -9.98 7.95 -43.81
CA SER A 365 -9.27 9.17 -44.17
C SER A 365 -8.31 9.81 -43.17
N HIS A 366 -7.27 10.43 -43.75
CA HIS A 366 -6.65 11.73 -43.47
C HIS A 366 -6.94 12.42 -42.11
N SER A 367 -5.89 12.67 -41.32
CA SER A 367 -5.24 14.00 -41.19
C SER A 367 -4.36 14.12 -39.94
N ASN A 368 -3.19 14.75 -40.14
CA ASN A 368 -2.33 15.49 -39.20
C ASN A 368 -1.92 14.87 -37.85
N SER A 369 -0.62 14.67 -37.66
CA SER A 369 0.23 15.79 -37.20
C SER A 369 1.72 15.47 -37.32
N ARG A 370 2.45 16.51 -37.73
CA ARG A 370 3.90 16.59 -37.81
C ARG A 370 4.46 16.74 -36.39
N ILE A 371 5.53 16.03 -36.06
CA ILE A 371 6.69 16.58 -35.32
C ILE A 371 7.92 15.81 -35.78
N SER A 372 8.79 16.56 -36.46
CA SER A 372 10.16 16.23 -36.79
C SER A 372 11.06 16.91 -35.77
N ALA A 373 12.03 16.19 -35.19
CA ALA A 373 13.27 16.75 -34.66
C ALA A 373 14.27 15.59 -34.54
N TYR A 374 15.03 15.36 -35.60
CA TYR A 374 16.41 15.81 -35.79
C TYR A 374 17.44 14.93 -35.05
N VAL A 375 18.02 14.06 -35.86
CA VAL A 375 19.30 13.37 -35.65
C VAL A 375 20.42 14.41 -35.68
N SER A 376 21.29 14.41 -34.68
CA SER A 376 22.76 14.39 -34.84
C SER A 376 23.47 14.83 -33.56
N CYS A 377 24.35 13.97 -33.04
CA CYS A 377 25.68 14.32 -32.56
C CYS A 377 26.43 13.02 -32.23
N PHE A 378 27.21 12.55 -33.21
CA PHE A 378 28.38 11.71 -32.98
C PHE A 378 29.52 12.62 -32.49
N PHE A 379 30.25 12.23 -31.44
CA PHE A 379 31.74 12.23 -31.35
C PHE A 379 32.20 11.89 -29.91
N GLY A 380 32.74 10.68 -29.75
CA GLY A 380 33.99 10.41 -29.01
C GLY A 380 33.95 10.10 -27.50
N PRO A 381 34.86 9.25 -26.97
CA PRO A 381 34.62 8.38 -25.81
C PRO A 381 35.48 8.71 -24.56
N LEU A 382 35.01 8.38 -23.34
CA LEU A 382 35.87 7.89 -22.24
C LEU A 382 35.05 7.27 -21.07
N THR A 383 35.48 6.07 -20.70
CA THR A 383 35.33 5.19 -19.53
C THR A 383 34.71 5.64 -18.19
N MET A 384 34.02 4.65 -17.55
CA MET A 384 33.76 4.38 -16.10
C MET A 384 32.29 4.52 -15.59
N PRO A 385 31.85 3.80 -14.53
CA PRO A 385 31.27 2.45 -14.62
C PRO A 385 29.77 2.35 -14.24
N TRP A 386 29.17 1.23 -14.63
CA TRP A 386 27.79 0.84 -14.43
C TRP A 386 27.43 0.70 -12.93
N VAL A 387 26.64 1.64 -12.42
CA VAL A 387 25.86 1.44 -11.19
C VAL A 387 24.69 0.52 -11.51
N TYR A 388 24.66 -0.66 -10.89
CA TYR A 388 23.52 -1.56 -10.87
C TYR A 388 22.34 -0.88 -10.14
N GLY A 389 21.59 -0.07 -10.89
CA GLY A 389 20.32 0.50 -10.45
C GLY A 389 19.20 -0.49 -10.69
N GLU A 390 18.68 -1.06 -9.62
CA GLU A 390 17.47 -1.88 -9.54
C GLU A 390 16.28 -1.16 -10.21
N SER A 391 16.05 -1.46 -11.50
CA SER A 391 15.06 -0.79 -12.36
C SER A 391 14.19 -1.78 -13.15
N THR A 392 13.83 -2.92 -12.57
CA THR A 392 13.05 -3.96 -13.26
C THR A 392 11.62 -4.18 -12.74
N SER A 393 11.09 -3.33 -11.85
CA SER A 393 9.67 -3.41 -11.41
C SER A 393 8.77 -2.27 -11.92
N LYS A 394 9.35 -1.16 -12.44
CA LYS A 394 8.57 0.00 -12.93
C LYS A 394 7.93 -0.21 -14.31
N ARG A 395 8.48 -1.09 -15.16
CA ARG A 395 7.86 -1.45 -16.46
C ARG A 395 6.68 -2.41 -16.29
N SER A 396 6.78 -3.37 -15.37
CA SER A 396 5.68 -4.30 -15.06
C SER A 396 4.50 -3.57 -14.40
N SER A 397 4.74 -2.65 -13.46
CA SER A 397 3.68 -1.82 -12.86
C SER A 397 3.06 -0.82 -13.86
N LYS A 398 3.84 -0.21 -14.75
CA LYS A 398 3.31 0.65 -15.83
C LYS A 398 2.50 -0.15 -16.85
N ASN A 399 2.93 -1.35 -17.23
CA ASN A 399 2.19 -2.23 -18.13
C ASN A 399 0.94 -2.80 -17.45
N ARG A 400 0.99 -3.15 -16.15
CA ARG A 400 -0.17 -3.53 -15.35
C ARG A 400 -1.17 -2.38 -15.26
N ARG A 401 -0.73 -1.16 -14.93
CA ARG A 401 -1.58 0.04 -14.97
C ARG A 401 -2.18 0.30 -16.35
N LYS A 402 -1.42 0.07 -17.43
CA LYS A 402 -1.91 0.22 -18.81
C LYS A 402 -2.91 -0.87 -19.19
N ALA A 403 -2.73 -2.09 -18.69
CA ALA A 403 -3.66 -3.21 -18.88
C ALA A 403 -4.94 -3.01 -18.05
N GLU A 404 -4.84 -2.60 -16.78
CA GLU A 404 -5.98 -2.21 -15.93
C GLU A 404 -6.77 -1.07 -16.58
N ARG A 405 -6.11 -0.01 -17.05
CA ARG A 405 -6.79 1.09 -17.79
C ARG A 405 -7.53 0.62 -19.05
N LYS A 406 -7.07 -0.46 -19.69
CA LYS A 406 -7.77 -1.05 -20.85
C LYS A 406 -8.99 -1.87 -20.43
N LYS A 407 -9.00 -2.45 -19.23
CA LYS A 407 -10.17 -3.15 -18.67
C LYS A 407 -11.35 -2.20 -18.42
N HIS A 408 -11.06 -0.99 -17.94
CA HIS A 408 -12.07 0.04 -17.67
C HIS A 408 -12.38 0.94 -18.89
N SER A 409 -11.93 0.58 -20.08
CA SER A 409 -12.08 1.43 -21.26
C SER A 409 -13.49 1.28 -21.84
N LEU A 410 -14.34 2.28 -21.63
CA LEU A 410 -15.66 2.43 -22.26
C LEU A 410 -15.62 2.80 -23.76
N LYS A 411 -14.47 2.62 -24.42
CA LYS A 411 -14.31 2.90 -25.85
C LYS A 411 -15.00 1.79 -26.65
N GLU A 412 -15.90 2.19 -27.54
CA GLU A 412 -16.61 1.28 -28.43
C GLU A 412 -15.64 0.44 -29.27
N GLY A 413 -15.83 -0.89 -29.25
CA GLY A 413 -14.99 -1.87 -29.92
C GLY A 413 -13.74 -2.31 -29.13
N SER A 414 -13.62 -1.93 -27.86
CA SER A 414 -12.58 -2.47 -26.98
C SER A 414 -12.81 -3.97 -26.69
N PRO A 415 -11.75 -4.82 -26.63
CA PRO A 415 -11.90 -6.25 -26.33
C PRO A 415 -12.61 -6.57 -25.01
N LEU A 416 -12.51 -5.67 -24.02
CA LEU A 416 -13.10 -5.82 -22.68
C LEU A 416 -14.21 -4.80 -22.40
N GLU A 417 -14.84 -4.28 -23.46
CA GLU A 417 -15.90 -3.28 -23.35
C GLU A 417 -17.08 -3.74 -22.49
N ASP A 418 -17.45 -5.02 -22.55
CA ASP A 418 -18.51 -5.60 -21.73
C ASP A 418 -18.21 -5.55 -20.23
N LEU A 419 -16.99 -5.88 -19.81
CA LEU A 419 -16.58 -5.79 -18.41
C LEU A 419 -16.56 -4.33 -17.93
N ALA A 420 -16.05 -3.41 -18.76
CA ALA A 420 -16.07 -1.98 -18.45
C ALA A 420 -17.50 -1.45 -18.26
N LEU A 421 -18.44 -1.88 -19.10
CA LEU A 421 -19.85 -1.49 -19.01
C LEU A 421 -20.52 -2.07 -17.77
N LEU A 422 -20.23 -3.32 -17.40
CA LEU A 422 -20.76 -3.94 -16.17
C LEU A 422 -20.29 -3.19 -14.91
N GLU A 423 -19.03 -2.78 -14.87
CA GLU A 423 -18.49 -1.99 -13.77
C GLU A 423 -19.11 -0.60 -13.72
N ALA A 424 -19.20 0.11 -14.86
CA ALA A 424 -19.86 1.41 -14.92
C ALA A 424 -21.34 1.35 -14.51
N LEU A 425 -22.07 0.29 -14.90
CA LEU A 425 -23.45 0.06 -14.45
C LEU A 425 -23.52 -0.19 -12.95
N SER A 426 -22.60 -0.99 -12.39
CA SER A 426 -22.49 -1.23 -10.95
C SER A 426 -22.22 0.06 -10.18
N GLU A 427 -21.30 0.91 -10.66
CA GLU A 427 -20.99 2.21 -10.06
C GLU A 427 -22.23 3.13 -10.04
N VAL A 428 -22.98 3.19 -11.14
CA VAL A 428 -24.22 3.98 -11.22
C VAL A 428 -25.26 3.49 -10.21
N ILE A 429 -25.47 2.17 -10.11
CA ILE A 429 -26.41 1.59 -9.13
C ILE A 429 -25.97 1.92 -7.70
N GLN A 430 -24.68 1.71 -7.36
CA GLN A 430 -24.16 2.01 -6.04
C GLN A 430 -24.25 3.51 -5.69
N SER A 431 -24.02 4.38 -6.67
CA SER A 431 -24.17 5.83 -6.46
C SER A 431 -25.61 6.23 -6.19
N THR A 432 -26.57 5.60 -6.87
CA THR A 432 -28.01 5.86 -6.72
C THR A 432 -28.53 5.31 -5.40
N GLU A 433 -28.02 4.15 -4.96
CA GLU A 433 -28.38 3.56 -3.66
C GLU A 433 -27.98 4.46 -2.49
N LYS A 434 -26.81 5.11 -2.55
CA LYS A 434 -26.33 6.05 -1.52
C LYS A 434 -27.23 7.28 -1.37
N LEU A 435 -27.98 7.64 -2.41
CA LEU A 435 -28.90 8.78 -2.37
C LEU A 435 -30.19 8.51 -1.62
N LYS A 436 -30.51 7.25 -1.29
CA LYS A 436 -31.76 6.91 -0.60
C LYS A 436 -31.96 7.71 0.68
N ASP A 437 -30.92 7.79 1.51
CA ASP A 437 -30.97 8.53 2.76
C ASP A 437 -31.11 10.02 2.47
N GLU A 438 -30.30 10.59 1.58
CA GLU A 438 -30.35 12.03 1.25
C GLU A 438 -31.73 12.46 0.70
N ILE A 439 -32.30 11.69 -0.22
CA ILE A 439 -33.61 11.93 -0.81
C ILE A 439 -34.71 11.83 0.24
N HIS A 440 -34.62 10.85 1.15
CA HIS A 440 -35.55 10.74 2.27
C HIS A 440 -35.54 12.00 3.15
N HIS A 441 -34.37 12.52 3.50
CA HIS A 441 -34.26 13.73 4.31
C HIS A 441 -34.88 14.95 3.62
N ILE A 442 -34.57 15.20 2.34
CA ILE A 442 -35.16 16.35 1.63
C ILE A 442 -36.67 16.19 1.39
N LEU A 443 -37.19 14.97 1.16
CA LEU A 443 -38.63 14.75 0.99
C LEU A 443 -39.43 15.13 2.25
N LYS A 444 -38.91 14.83 3.45
CA LYS A 444 -39.54 15.29 4.70
C LYS A 444 -39.64 16.82 4.73
N MET A 445 -38.60 17.50 4.27
CA MET A 445 -38.53 18.96 4.28
C MET A 445 -39.47 19.58 3.25
N LEU A 446 -39.54 19.02 2.05
CA LEU A 446 -40.49 19.42 1.02
C LEU A 446 -41.93 19.28 1.53
N PHE A 447 -42.24 18.16 2.18
CA PHE A 447 -43.55 17.95 2.80
C PHE A 447 -43.83 18.96 3.93
N LEU A 448 -42.86 19.18 4.83
CA LEU A 448 -43.01 20.10 5.96
C LEU A 448 -43.29 21.54 5.51
N PHE A 449 -42.72 21.96 4.38
CA PHE A 449 -42.90 23.30 3.81
C PHE A 449 -43.97 23.41 2.73
N GLU A 450 -44.85 22.42 2.62
CA GLU A 450 -45.99 22.41 1.67
C GLU A 450 -45.55 22.46 0.18
N PHE A 451 -44.33 22.01 -0.13
CA PHE A 451 -43.82 21.84 -1.49
C PHE A 451 -44.21 20.47 -2.07
N ASP A 452 -45.51 20.20 -2.02
CA ASP A 452 -46.09 18.89 -2.33
C ASP A 452 -45.84 18.45 -3.78
N GLU A 453 -45.86 19.39 -4.74
CA GLU A 453 -45.61 19.09 -6.16
C GLU A 453 -44.17 18.66 -6.38
N GLN A 454 -43.22 19.45 -5.86
CA GLN A 454 -41.78 19.18 -5.97
C GLN A 454 -41.40 17.89 -5.24
N GLY A 455 -42.02 17.62 -4.09
CA GLY A 455 -41.89 16.36 -3.36
C GLY A 455 -42.38 15.16 -4.17
N ARG A 456 -43.58 15.24 -4.76
CA ARG A 456 -44.12 14.18 -5.62
C ARG A 456 -43.26 13.93 -6.86
N GLU A 457 -42.78 14.99 -7.50
CA GLU A 457 -41.90 14.89 -8.67
C GLU A 457 -40.60 14.16 -8.31
N LEU A 458 -39.93 14.57 -7.24
CA LEU A 458 -38.68 13.95 -6.81
C LEU A 458 -38.87 12.49 -6.39
N GLN A 459 -39.91 12.21 -5.60
CA GLN A 459 -40.22 10.85 -5.16
C GLN A 459 -40.48 9.93 -6.36
N LYS A 460 -41.30 10.38 -7.31
CA LYS A 460 -41.62 9.60 -8.51
C LYS A 460 -40.40 9.39 -9.39
N ALA A 461 -39.61 10.43 -9.67
CA ALA A 461 -38.40 10.32 -10.48
C ALA A 461 -37.39 9.34 -9.87
N PHE A 462 -37.24 9.38 -8.53
CA PHE A 462 -36.37 8.44 -7.84
C PHE A 462 -36.89 7.01 -7.87
N GLU A 463 -38.20 6.81 -7.62
CA GLU A 463 -38.84 5.51 -7.70
C GLU A 463 -38.73 4.90 -9.11
N ASP A 464 -39.04 5.68 -10.16
CA ASP A 464 -38.93 5.25 -11.55
C ASP A 464 -37.49 4.84 -11.90
N THR A 465 -36.49 5.58 -11.40
CA THR A 465 -35.06 5.27 -11.57
C THR A 465 -34.69 3.96 -10.88
N LEU A 466 -35.10 3.76 -9.63
CA LEU A 466 -34.84 2.54 -8.88
C LEU A 466 -35.51 1.32 -9.52
N GLN A 467 -36.79 1.44 -9.91
CA GLN A 467 -37.52 0.38 -10.60
C GLN A 467 -36.87 0.02 -11.94
N LEU A 468 -36.39 1.01 -12.70
CA LEU A 468 -35.65 0.78 -13.94
C LEU A 468 -34.38 -0.04 -13.69
N MET A 469 -33.60 0.32 -12.66
CA MET A 469 -32.38 -0.40 -12.29
C MET A 469 -32.68 -1.83 -11.84
N GLU A 470 -33.67 -2.01 -10.96
CA GLU A 470 -34.09 -3.31 -10.43
C GLU A 470 -34.58 -4.25 -11.54
N ARG A 471 -35.47 -3.78 -12.43
CA ARG A 471 -35.96 -4.55 -13.58
C ARG A 471 -34.83 -4.94 -14.55
N SER A 472 -33.78 -4.12 -14.61
CA SER A 472 -32.64 -4.36 -15.49
C SER A 472 -31.59 -5.30 -14.88
N LEU A 473 -31.64 -5.61 -13.57
CA LEU A 473 -30.65 -6.47 -12.92
C LEU A 473 -30.55 -7.86 -13.58
N PRO A 474 -31.65 -8.58 -13.87
CA PRO A 474 -31.56 -9.92 -14.47
C PRO A 474 -31.00 -9.90 -15.90
N GLU A 475 -31.26 -8.81 -16.64
CA GLU A 475 -30.73 -8.64 -18.00
C GLU A 475 -29.24 -8.30 -17.99
N ILE A 476 -28.78 -7.50 -17.02
CA ILE A 476 -27.39 -7.06 -16.94
C ILE A 476 -26.52 -8.13 -16.27
N TRP A 477 -26.95 -8.74 -15.18
CA TRP A 477 -26.25 -9.82 -14.48
C TRP A 477 -26.90 -11.16 -14.78
N THR A 478 -26.86 -11.55 -16.06
CA THR A 478 -27.16 -12.92 -16.44
C THR A 478 -26.10 -13.83 -15.83
N LEU A 479 -26.53 -14.71 -14.92
CA LEU A 479 -25.73 -15.88 -14.55
C LEU A 479 -25.64 -16.73 -15.82
N SER A 480 -24.64 -16.52 -16.66
CA SER A 480 -24.41 -17.38 -17.81
C SER A 480 -24.35 -18.83 -17.32
N PRO A 481 -25.20 -19.74 -17.82
CA PRO A 481 -25.10 -21.16 -17.53
C PRO A 481 -23.73 -21.76 -17.93
N GLN A 482 -22.90 -21.00 -18.66
CA GLN A 482 -21.52 -21.35 -19.00
C GLN A 482 -20.53 -21.27 -17.83
N GLN A 483 -20.92 -20.76 -16.65
CA GLN A 483 -20.17 -21.03 -15.41
C GLN A 483 -20.63 -22.34 -14.71
N SER A 484 -21.65 -23.00 -15.25
CA SER A 484 -22.12 -24.33 -14.82
C SER A 484 -21.67 -25.46 -15.76
N SER A 485 -20.97 -25.16 -16.86
CA SER A 485 -20.23 -26.16 -17.62
C SER A 485 -18.88 -26.41 -16.96
N ALA A 486 -18.87 -27.37 -16.04
CA ALA A 486 -17.71 -28.01 -15.42
C ALA A 486 -16.65 -27.04 -14.88
N ILE A 487 -16.60 -26.86 -13.55
CA ILE A 487 -15.35 -26.53 -12.87
C ILE A 487 -14.33 -27.57 -13.37
N PRO A 488 -13.29 -27.21 -14.14
CA PRO A 488 -12.23 -28.15 -14.39
C PRO A 488 -11.59 -28.41 -13.03
N VAL A 489 -11.61 -29.66 -12.59
CA VAL A 489 -11.04 -30.07 -11.30
C VAL A 489 -9.52 -29.89 -11.40
N LEU A 490 -9.06 -28.66 -11.20
CA LEU A 490 -7.67 -28.25 -11.14
C LEU A 490 -7.41 -27.75 -9.71
N GLY A 491 -7.55 -28.67 -8.77
CA GLY A 491 -7.07 -28.49 -7.41
C GLY A 491 -5.68 -29.12 -7.26
N PRO A 492 -4.94 -28.81 -6.19
CA PRO A 492 -3.63 -29.40 -5.89
C PRO A 492 -3.65 -30.93 -5.70
N ASN A 493 -4.84 -31.54 -5.63
CA ASN A 493 -5.05 -32.98 -5.45
C ASN A 493 -5.51 -33.71 -6.73
N SER A 494 -5.58 -33.01 -7.88
CA SER A 494 -6.02 -33.61 -9.14
C SER A 494 -4.93 -34.49 -9.75
N THR A 495 -5.25 -35.74 -10.08
CA THR A 495 -4.35 -36.67 -10.78
C THR A 495 -4.57 -36.62 -12.30
N ALA A 496 -3.55 -36.99 -13.08
CA ALA A 496 -3.63 -37.00 -14.55
C ALA A 496 -4.85 -37.79 -15.08
N ASN A 497 -5.23 -38.88 -14.40
CA ASN A 497 -6.39 -39.69 -14.75
C ASN A 497 -7.72 -38.96 -14.50
N SER A 498 -7.85 -38.21 -13.41
CA SER A 498 -9.06 -37.41 -13.13
C SER A 498 -9.25 -36.28 -14.14
N ILE A 499 -8.15 -35.70 -14.62
CA ILE A 499 -8.15 -34.67 -15.66
C ILE A 499 -8.55 -35.30 -16.99
N MET A 500 -7.96 -36.43 -17.37
CA MET A 500 -8.25 -37.11 -18.63
C MET A 500 -9.69 -37.65 -18.71
N ALA A 501 -10.25 -38.10 -17.59
CA ALA A 501 -11.65 -38.54 -17.52
C ALA A 501 -12.66 -37.40 -17.73
N SER A 502 -12.39 -36.21 -17.19
CA SER A 502 -13.25 -35.02 -17.43
C SER A 502 -13.28 -34.59 -18.90
N TYR A 503 -12.16 -34.76 -19.61
CA TYR A 503 -12.07 -34.49 -21.05
C TYR A 503 -12.78 -35.54 -21.92
N GLN A 504 -12.80 -36.81 -21.50
CA GLN A 504 -13.50 -37.88 -22.24
C GLN A 504 -15.03 -37.80 -22.11
N GLN A 505 -15.54 -37.36 -20.95
CA GLN A 505 -16.98 -37.13 -20.76
C GLN A 505 -17.52 -36.00 -21.64
N GLN A 506 -16.70 -34.98 -21.94
CA GLN A 506 -17.09 -33.90 -22.85
C GLN A 506 -17.21 -34.34 -24.32
N LYS A 507 -16.51 -35.41 -24.73
CA LYS A 507 -16.56 -35.92 -26.12
C LYS A 507 -17.76 -36.83 -26.42
N THR A 508 -18.49 -37.30 -25.41
CA THR A 508 -19.55 -38.31 -25.58
C THR A 508 -20.98 -37.76 -25.55
N SER A 509 -21.18 -36.46 -25.34
CA SER A 509 -22.51 -35.84 -25.34
C SER A 509 -22.87 -35.20 -26.69
N VAL A 510 -22.81 -35.96 -27.78
CA VAL A 510 -23.48 -35.61 -29.05
C VAL A 510 -24.66 -36.57 -29.23
N PRO A 511 -25.91 -36.11 -29.34
CA PRO A 511 -27.04 -37.00 -29.56
C PRO A 511 -27.02 -37.54 -31.00
N VAL A 512 -27.07 -38.86 -31.15
CA VAL A 512 -27.32 -39.51 -32.44
C VAL A 512 -28.80 -39.31 -32.81
N PRO A 513 -29.14 -38.84 -34.03
CA PRO A 513 -30.54 -38.66 -34.42
C PRO A 513 -31.16 -40.03 -34.73
N GLY A 514 -32.26 -40.33 -34.05
CA GLY A 514 -33.14 -41.48 -34.28
C GLY A 514 -34.59 -41.03 -34.29
#